data_AF-D7G5B2-F1
#
_entry.id   AF-D7G5B2-F1
#
_cell.length_a   1.000
_cell.length_b   1.000
_cell.length_c   1.000
_cell.angle_alpha   90.00
_cell.angle_beta   90.00
_cell.angle_gamma   90.00
#
_symmetry.space_group_name_H-M   'P 1'
#
loop_
_entity.id
_entity.type
_entity.pdbx_description
1 polymer ?
#
loop_
_entity_poly.entity_id
_entity_poly.type
_entity_poly.pdbx_seq_one_letter_code
_entity_poly.pdbx_strand_id
1 'polypeptide(L)'
;MKRGKRCFIQSCLAPAPFASPLQPDVHACEVHKKRDFVNMRNKRCLEPGCYRNPHYGVSRLIDPNSKAQYCTKHKAPGMQNVNGGRCAGPDCSKQPRFSLPGEKGKYCSKHRKEGMVDVLYTPCAAEGCRKHPHFGHVEGGPRYCAQHRAEGMVDVKHRRCAVKSCRKDRVVIPGSAKKRGKFCEIHCDVNELVDKDVSTDGTASDKKRGRAWMTGM
;
A
#
# COMPACT_ATOMS: atom_id res chain seq x y z
N MET A 1 -19.82 22.38 -24.10
CA MET A 1 -18.92 22.29 -22.91
C MET A 1 -19.62 21.43 -21.85
N LYS A 2 -19.13 20.22 -21.54
CA LYS A 2 -19.77 19.36 -20.52
C LYS A 2 -19.44 19.94 -19.13
N ARG A 3 -20.44 20.49 -18.43
CA ARG A 3 -20.28 20.99 -17.04
C ARG A 3 -19.72 19.85 -16.18
N GLY A 4 -18.58 20.10 -15.53
CA GLY A 4 -17.96 19.14 -14.62
C GLY A 4 -18.91 18.79 -13.47
N LYS A 5 -18.92 17.52 -13.07
CA LYS A 5 -19.77 17.09 -11.96
C LYS A 5 -19.31 17.78 -10.66
N ARG A 6 -20.27 18.34 -9.94
CA ARG A 6 -20.08 19.11 -8.70
C ARG A 6 -20.23 18.20 -7.50
N CYS A 7 -19.60 18.58 -6.40
CA CYS A 7 -19.72 17.85 -5.14
C CYS A 7 -21.16 17.98 -4.60
N PHE A 8 -21.63 16.95 -3.88
CA PHE A 8 -22.94 16.95 -3.22
C PHE A 8 -23.05 18.01 -2.11
N ILE A 9 -21.92 18.51 -1.59
CA ILE A 9 -21.88 19.65 -0.68
C ILE A 9 -22.09 20.93 -1.50
N GLN A 10 -23.19 21.63 -1.25
CA GLN A 10 -23.65 22.78 -2.05
C GLN A 10 -22.64 23.91 -2.18
N SER A 11 -21.83 24.17 -1.14
CA SER A 11 -20.78 25.20 -1.13
C SER A 11 -19.43 24.74 -1.70
N CYS A 12 -19.29 23.46 -2.06
CA CYS A 12 -18.03 22.90 -2.51
C CYS A 12 -17.90 23.00 -4.04
N LEU A 13 -17.00 23.87 -4.50
CA LEU A 13 -16.69 24.08 -5.92
C LEU A 13 -15.62 23.10 -6.45
N ALA A 14 -15.08 22.22 -5.61
CA ALA A 14 -14.05 21.28 -6.01
C ALA A 14 -14.57 20.27 -7.05
N PRO A 15 -13.71 19.82 -7.98
CA PRO A 15 -14.08 18.77 -8.92
C PRO A 15 -14.49 17.51 -8.15
N ALA A 16 -15.60 16.89 -8.55
CA ALA A 16 -16.14 15.72 -7.88
C ALA A 16 -16.02 14.46 -8.76
N PRO A 17 -14.83 13.82 -8.83
CA PRO A 17 -14.61 12.64 -9.65
C PRO A 17 -15.16 11.35 -9.03
N PHE A 18 -15.54 11.37 -7.75
CA PHE A 18 -16.00 10.18 -7.05
C PHE A 18 -17.53 10.13 -7.01
N ALA A 19 -18.12 8.94 -7.10
CA ALA A 19 -19.57 8.76 -6.92
C ALA A 19 -19.87 7.54 -6.04
N SER A 20 -21.08 7.50 -5.49
CA SER A 20 -21.59 6.33 -4.79
C SER A 20 -21.95 5.22 -5.78
N PRO A 21 -21.51 3.97 -5.58
CA PRO A 21 -21.97 2.82 -6.36
C PRO A 21 -23.49 2.63 -6.33
N LEU A 22 -24.13 2.96 -5.20
CA LEU A 22 -25.57 2.83 -4.99
C LEU A 22 -26.36 4.02 -5.55
N GLN A 23 -25.72 5.19 -5.65
CA GLN A 23 -26.31 6.44 -6.14
C GLN A 23 -25.30 7.13 -7.08
N PRO A 24 -25.22 6.69 -8.35
CA PRO A 24 -24.18 7.12 -9.29
C PRO A 24 -24.27 8.58 -9.74
N ASP A 25 -25.35 9.27 -9.39
CA ASP A 25 -25.64 10.69 -9.58
C ASP A 25 -25.08 11.55 -8.44
N VAL A 26 -24.86 10.98 -7.25
CA VAL A 26 -24.25 11.67 -6.10
C VAL A 26 -22.74 11.64 -6.21
N HIS A 27 -22.12 12.82 -6.39
CA HIS A 27 -20.68 12.96 -6.58
C HIS A 27 -19.98 13.67 -5.42
N ALA A 28 -18.76 13.29 -5.11
CA ALA A 28 -17.93 13.92 -4.07
C ALA A 28 -16.55 14.30 -4.59
N CYS A 29 -15.98 15.37 -4.00
CA CYS A 29 -14.58 15.71 -4.17
C CYS A 29 -13.68 14.80 -3.31
N GLU A 30 -12.36 14.96 -3.44
CA GLU A 30 -11.38 14.18 -2.67
C GLU A 30 -11.59 14.27 -1.15
N VAL A 31 -11.99 15.45 -0.66
CA VAL A 31 -12.18 15.74 0.78
C VAL A 31 -13.51 15.22 1.30
N HIS A 32 -14.57 15.27 0.49
CA HIS A 32 -15.92 14.88 0.90
C HIS A 32 -16.29 13.46 0.49
N LYS A 33 -15.34 12.67 -0.05
CA LYS A 33 -15.63 11.28 -0.45
C LYS A 33 -15.82 10.40 0.80
N LYS A 34 -16.89 9.61 0.81
CA LYS A 34 -17.06 8.53 1.79
C LYS A 34 -16.17 7.33 1.38
N ARG A 35 -15.96 6.38 2.30
CA ARG A 35 -15.11 5.19 2.04
C ARG A 35 -15.59 4.37 0.83
N ASP A 36 -16.90 4.31 0.60
CA ASP A 36 -17.50 3.52 -0.48
C ASP A 36 -17.58 4.26 -1.82
N PHE A 37 -17.17 5.53 -1.86
CA PHE A 37 -17.18 6.30 -3.09
C PHE A 37 -16.05 5.83 -4.02
N VAL A 38 -16.39 5.67 -5.29
CA VAL A 38 -15.50 5.13 -6.33
C VAL A 38 -15.18 6.19 -7.36
N ASN A 39 -13.96 6.18 -7.87
CA ASN A 39 -13.53 7.16 -8.87
C ASN A 39 -14.16 6.82 -10.23
N MET A 40 -15.01 7.71 -10.73
CA MET A 40 -15.77 7.55 -11.97
C MET A 40 -15.04 8.04 -13.23
N ARG A 41 -13.87 8.68 -13.07
CA ARG A 41 -13.03 9.09 -14.21
C ARG A 41 -12.14 7.96 -14.71
N ASN A 42 -11.81 7.02 -13.83
CA ASN A 42 -10.95 5.89 -14.18
C ASN A 42 -11.68 4.89 -15.08
N LYS A 43 -10.91 4.18 -15.90
CA LYS A 43 -11.41 2.98 -16.60
C LYS A 43 -11.92 1.99 -15.56
N ARG A 44 -13.06 1.36 -15.85
CA ARG A 44 -13.71 0.39 -14.97
C ARG A 44 -13.66 -1.00 -15.57
N CYS A 45 -13.75 -1.98 -14.69
CA CYS A 45 -14.05 -3.36 -15.05
C CYS A 45 -15.31 -3.40 -15.92
N LEU A 46 -15.34 -4.24 -16.95
CA LEU A 46 -16.51 -4.39 -17.83
C LEU A 46 -17.67 -5.13 -17.15
N GLU A 47 -17.39 -5.93 -16.11
CA GLU A 47 -18.43 -6.56 -15.30
C GLU A 47 -19.45 -5.52 -14.76
N PRO A 48 -20.76 -5.70 -15.02
CA PRO A 48 -21.80 -4.81 -14.53
C PRO A 48 -21.72 -4.59 -13.02
N GLY A 49 -21.86 -3.35 -12.58
CA GLY A 49 -21.78 -2.98 -11.16
C GLY A 49 -20.36 -3.04 -10.55
N CYS A 50 -19.31 -3.32 -11.33
CA CYS A 50 -17.94 -3.30 -10.84
C CYS A 50 -17.23 -1.96 -11.11
N TYR A 51 -16.77 -1.33 -10.04
CA TYR A 51 -16.09 -0.03 -10.10
C TYR A 51 -14.58 -0.11 -9.85
N ARG A 52 -14.02 -1.33 -9.86
CA ARG A 52 -12.58 -1.54 -9.72
C ARG A 52 -11.87 -1.24 -11.03
N ASN A 53 -10.64 -0.73 -10.94
CA ASN A 53 -9.78 -0.56 -12.10
C ASN A 53 -9.50 -1.93 -12.74
N PRO A 54 -9.59 -2.05 -14.07
CA PRO A 54 -9.26 -3.28 -14.75
C PRO A 54 -7.74 -3.42 -14.86
N HIS A 55 -7.24 -4.63 -14.66
CA HIS A 55 -5.85 -5.01 -14.85
C HIS A 55 -5.67 -6.20 -15.79
N TYR A 56 -6.73 -7.00 -15.98
CA TYR A 56 -6.70 -8.25 -16.72
C TYR A 56 -7.37 -8.11 -18.08
N GLY A 57 -6.79 -8.74 -19.09
CA GLY A 57 -7.31 -8.84 -20.44
C GLY A 57 -6.81 -10.10 -21.12
N VAL A 58 -7.11 -10.23 -22.41
CA VAL A 58 -6.57 -11.31 -23.25
C VAL A 58 -5.03 -11.23 -23.25
N SER A 59 -4.33 -12.36 -23.31
CA SER A 59 -2.87 -12.33 -23.40
C SER A 59 -2.43 -11.52 -24.62
N ARG A 60 -1.45 -10.64 -24.46
CA ARG A 60 -0.84 -9.94 -25.61
C ARG A 60 -0.05 -10.85 -26.57
N LEU A 61 0.05 -12.15 -26.26
CA LEU A 61 0.54 -13.15 -27.21
C LEU A 61 -0.53 -13.52 -28.24
N ILE A 62 -1.80 -13.42 -27.83
CA ILE A 62 -2.97 -13.72 -28.66
C ILE A 62 -3.46 -12.42 -29.34
N ASP A 63 -3.56 -11.33 -28.57
CA ASP A 63 -3.95 -10.01 -29.07
C ASP A 63 -2.94 -8.93 -28.63
N PRO A 64 -2.01 -8.51 -29.51
CA PRO A 64 -1.01 -7.48 -29.20
C PRO A 64 -1.58 -6.17 -28.66
N ASN A 65 -2.82 -5.85 -29.04
CA ASN A 65 -3.53 -4.63 -28.65
C ASN A 65 -4.42 -4.81 -27.42
N SER A 66 -4.36 -5.98 -26.78
CA SER A 66 -5.19 -6.31 -25.63
C SER A 66 -5.08 -5.27 -24.52
N LYS A 67 -6.24 -4.75 -24.14
CA LYS A 67 -6.42 -3.77 -23.07
C LYS A 67 -6.96 -4.46 -21.83
N ALA A 68 -6.64 -3.91 -20.65
CA ALA A 68 -7.22 -4.39 -19.42
C ALA A 68 -8.72 -4.07 -19.41
N GLN A 69 -9.54 -5.11 -19.26
CA GLN A 69 -11.00 -5.05 -19.26
C GLN A 69 -11.59 -5.51 -17.93
N TYR A 70 -10.90 -6.39 -17.19
CA TYR A 70 -11.41 -7.02 -15.99
C TYR A 70 -10.52 -6.77 -14.77
N CYS A 71 -11.11 -6.74 -13.57
CA CYS A 71 -10.37 -6.66 -12.32
C CYS A 71 -9.93 -8.05 -11.83
N THR A 72 -9.17 -8.12 -10.73
CA THR A 72 -8.70 -9.40 -10.14
C THR A 72 -9.83 -10.38 -9.82
N LYS A 73 -11.00 -9.88 -9.43
CA LYS A 73 -12.18 -10.70 -9.08
C LYS A 73 -12.92 -11.23 -10.30
N HIS A 74 -12.92 -10.50 -11.42
CA HIS A 74 -13.73 -10.81 -12.61
C HIS A 74 -12.86 -11.25 -13.79
N LYS A 75 -11.62 -11.69 -13.54
CA LYS A 75 -10.78 -12.25 -14.59
C LYS A 75 -11.31 -13.64 -14.97
N ALA A 76 -11.46 -13.92 -16.26
CA ALA A 76 -11.72 -15.27 -16.74
C ALA A 76 -10.44 -16.13 -16.71
N PRO A 77 -10.55 -17.47 -16.68
CA PRO A 77 -9.41 -18.35 -16.92
C PRO A 77 -8.68 -17.97 -18.21
N GLY A 78 -7.34 -17.99 -18.18
CA GLY A 78 -6.51 -17.60 -19.32
C GLY A 78 -6.25 -16.10 -19.48
N MET A 79 -7.00 -15.21 -18.80
CA MET A 79 -6.70 -13.78 -18.81
C MET A 79 -5.44 -13.44 -18.01
N GLN A 80 -4.64 -12.50 -18.54
CA GLN A 80 -3.38 -12.07 -17.95
C GLN A 80 -3.44 -10.61 -17.55
N ASN A 81 -2.58 -10.20 -16.61
CA ASN A 81 -2.40 -8.78 -16.31
C ASN A 81 -1.70 -8.11 -17.50
N VAL A 82 -2.38 -7.17 -18.16
CA VAL A 82 -1.90 -6.48 -19.36
C VAL A 82 -1.49 -5.02 -19.10
N ASN A 83 -1.58 -4.56 -17.85
CA ASN A 83 -1.12 -3.22 -17.44
C ASN A 83 0.38 -3.19 -17.12
N GLY A 84 1.01 -4.35 -16.89
CA GLY A 84 2.46 -4.47 -16.69
C GLY A 84 3.20 -4.75 -18.00
N GLY A 85 4.46 -4.32 -18.08
CA GLY A 85 5.38 -4.80 -19.12
C GLY A 85 5.55 -6.32 -19.02
N ARG A 86 5.82 -6.98 -20.15
CA ARG A 86 6.12 -8.42 -20.19
C ARG A 86 7.59 -8.64 -20.51
N CYS A 87 8.10 -9.79 -20.09
CA CYS A 87 9.39 -10.27 -20.53
C CYS A 87 9.47 -10.31 -22.06
N ALA A 88 10.52 -9.74 -22.64
CA ALA A 88 10.80 -9.75 -24.07
C ALA A 88 11.33 -11.11 -24.60
N GLY A 89 11.14 -12.18 -23.83
CA GLY A 89 11.49 -13.53 -24.26
C GLY A 89 10.28 -14.17 -24.96
N PRO A 90 10.51 -15.09 -25.90
CA PRO A 90 9.42 -15.78 -26.61
C PRO A 90 8.49 -16.47 -25.61
N ASP A 91 7.18 -16.37 -25.86
CA ASP A 91 6.10 -16.97 -25.06
C ASP A 91 6.15 -16.69 -23.55
N CYS A 92 6.76 -15.57 -23.14
CA CYS A 92 6.94 -15.27 -21.73
C CYS A 92 5.91 -14.27 -21.19
N SER A 93 5.11 -14.73 -20.23
CA SER A 93 4.11 -13.89 -19.54
C SER A 93 4.59 -13.37 -18.18
N LYS A 94 5.86 -13.59 -17.82
CA LYS A 94 6.42 -13.14 -16.54
C LYS A 94 6.72 -11.65 -16.55
N GLN A 95 6.60 -11.01 -15.38
CA GLN A 95 7.03 -9.64 -15.19
C GLN A 95 8.54 -9.52 -15.46
N PRO A 96 8.96 -8.56 -16.29
CA PRO A 96 10.35 -8.30 -16.53
C PRO A 96 10.97 -7.58 -15.33
N ARG A 97 12.15 -8.04 -14.93
CA ARG A 97 12.91 -7.46 -13.82
C ARG A 97 14.40 -7.34 -14.09
N PHE A 98 14.90 -7.98 -15.14
CA PHE A 98 16.30 -7.93 -15.54
C PHE A 98 16.47 -7.06 -16.78
N SER A 99 17.51 -6.22 -16.77
CA SER A 99 18.00 -5.49 -17.95
C SER A 99 19.45 -5.08 -17.72
N LEU A 100 20.04 -4.36 -18.66
CA LEU A 100 21.32 -3.69 -18.43
C LEU A 100 21.20 -2.64 -17.31
N PRO A 101 22.29 -2.36 -16.57
CA PRO A 101 22.29 -1.32 -15.53
C PRO A 101 21.75 0.01 -16.05
N GLY A 102 20.85 0.65 -15.29
CA GLY A 102 20.23 1.92 -15.66
C GLY A 102 19.00 1.82 -16.58
N GLU A 103 18.69 0.64 -17.11
CA GLU A 103 17.51 0.44 -17.96
C GLU A 103 16.27 -0.08 -17.18
N LYS A 104 15.08 0.07 -17.77
CA LYS A 104 13.85 -0.57 -17.28
C LYS A 104 13.90 -2.08 -17.53
N GLY A 105 13.25 -2.85 -16.66
CA GLY A 105 13.24 -4.31 -16.77
C GLY A 105 12.66 -4.77 -18.11
N LYS A 106 13.43 -5.54 -18.87
CA LYS A 106 13.02 -6.09 -20.17
C LYS A 106 12.83 -7.61 -20.14
N TYR A 107 13.58 -8.32 -19.30
CA TYR A 107 13.60 -9.78 -19.26
C TYR A 107 13.24 -10.32 -17.87
N CYS A 108 12.71 -11.54 -17.80
CA CYS A 108 12.55 -12.28 -16.55
C CYS A 108 13.82 -13.06 -16.22
N SER A 109 13.88 -13.70 -15.04
CA SER A 109 15.06 -14.48 -14.62
C SER A 109 15.46 -15.57 -15.61
N LYS A 110 14.49 -16.22 -16.27
CA LYS A 110 14.75 -17.28 -17.26
C LYS A 110 15.30 -16.76 -18.59
N HIS A 111 14.98 -15.52 -18.96
CA HIS A 111 15.36 -14.93 -20.24
C HIS A 111 16.41 -13.81 -20.07
N ARG A 112 17.02 -13.71 -18.89
CA ARG A 112 18.10 -12.76 -18.64
C ARG A 112 19.32 -13.19 -19.47
N LYS A 113 19.98 -12.22 -20.09
CA LYS A 113 21.25 -12.41 -20.80
C LYS A 113 22.43 -12.12 -19.87
N GLU A 114 23.62 -12.51 -20.28
CA GLU A 114 24.85 -12.15 -19.58
C GLU A 114 24.98 -10.62 -19.42
N GLY A 115 25.52 -10.18 -18.29
CA GLY A 115 25.62 -8.75 -17.94
C GLY A 115 24.33 -8.06 -17.47
N MET A 116 23.16 -8.72 -17.53
CA MET A 116 21.91 -8.13 -17.02
C MET A 116 21.77 -8.23 -15.50
N VAL A 117 21.33 -7.13 -14.89
CA VAL A 117 21.09 -7.00 -13.45
C VAL A 117 19.59 -6.90 -13.15
N ASP A 118 19.20 -7.28 -11.93
CA ASP A 118 17.83 -7.13 -11.45
C ASP A 118 17.56 -5.65 -11.16
N VAL A 119 16.93 -4.93 -12.09
CA VAL A 119 16.72 -3.49 -11.99
C VAL A 119 15.62 -3.11 -11.01
N LEU A 120 14.83 -4.09 -10.54
CA LEU A 120 13.86 -3.91 -9.47
C LEU A 120 14.49 -4.15 -8.09
N TYR A 121 15.70 -4.74 -8.04
CA TYR A 121 16.42 -4.92 -6.80
C TYR A 121 17.14 -3.63 -6.42
N THR A 122 16.81 -3.10 -5.24
CA THR A 122 17.54 -1.99 -4.63
C THR A 122 18.38 -2.55 -3.47
N PRO A 123 19.72 -2.53 -3.58
CA PRO A 123 20.58 -2.98 -2.49
C PRO A 123 20.57 -1.97 -1.33
N CYS A 124 21.26 -2.32 -0.25
CA CYS A 124 21.56 -1.41 0.84
C CYS A 124 22.18 -0.10 0.30
N ALA A 125 21.69 1.04 0.79
CA ALA A 125 22.14 2.37 0.39
C ALA A 125 23.53 2.77 0.95
N ALA A 126 24.28 1.81 1.50
CA ALA A 126 25.65 2.03 1.95
C ALA A 126 26.60 1.69 0.79
N GLU A 127 27.58 2.56 0.57
CA GLU A 127 28.55 2.41 -0.53
C GLU A 127 29.19 1.01 -0.53
N GLY A 128 29.19 0.36 -1.71
CA GLY A 128 29.72 -0.99 -1.89
C GLY A 128 28.89 -2.14 -1.27
N CYS A 129 27.79 -1.87 -0.56
CA CYS A 129 27.01 -2.92 0.08
C CYS A 129 25.97 -3.54 -0.86
N ARG A 130 26.07 -4.85 -1.11
CA ARG A 130 25.11 -5.60 -1.95
C ARG A 130 24.02 -6.35 -1.18
N LYS A 131 23.96 -6.20 0.16
CA LYS A 131 22.99 -6.88 1.02
C LYS A 131 21.57 -6.32 0.84
N HIS A 132 20.56 -7.15 1.03
CA HIS A 132 19.17 -6.72 1.02
C HIS A 132 18.89 -5.74 2.17
N PRO A 133 18.21 -4.61 1.89
CA PRO A 133 17.81 -3.71 2.95
C PRO A 133 16.57 -4.24 3.68
N HIS A 134 16.62 -4.17 5.02
CA HIS A 134 15.50 -4.49 5.91
C HIS A 134 15.20 -3.34 6.88
N PHE A 135 16.19 -2.47 7.12
CA PHE A 135 16.14 -1.40 8.09
C PHE A 135 15.89 -0.04 7.43
N GLY A 136 15.12 0.80 8.12
CA GLY A 136 14.81 2.17 7.72
C GLY A 136 13.96 2.89 8.76
N HIS A 137 13.46 4.06 8.41
CA HIS A 137 12.52 4.82 9.24
C HIS A 137 11.08 4.31 9.09
N VAL A 138 10.27 4.48 10.14
CA VAL A 138 8.89 3.97 10.23
C VAL A 138 8.00 4.42 9.06
N GLU A 139 8.16 5.67 8.63
CA GLU A 139 7.39 6.26 7.53
C GLU A 139 7.90 5.85 6.14
N GLY A 140 9.15 5.37 6.06
CA GLY A 140 9.82 5.01 4.81
C GLY A 140 9.77 3.52 4.45
N GLY A 141 10.47 3.21 3.35
CA GLY A 141 10.84 1.85 2.96
C GLY A 141 12.22 1.45 3.52
N PRO A 142 12.60 0.17 3.42
CA PRO A 142 13.91 -0.29 3.86
C PRO A 142 15.00 0.29 2.95
N ARG A 143 16.04 0.88 3.54
CA ARG A 143 17.18 1.43 2.80
C ARG A 143 18.51 0.81 3.22
N TYR A 144 18.60 0.25 4.42
CA TYR A 144 19.85 -0.27 4.98
C TYR A 144 19.73 -1.74 5.39
N CYS A 145 20.83 -2.48 5.29
CA CYS A 145 20.91 -3.83 5.83
C CYS A 145 21.19 -3.80 7.34
N ALA A 146 21.17 -4.96 8.00
CA ALA A 146 21.40 -5.05 9.45
C ALA A 146 22.74 -4.46 9.90
N GLN A 147 23.77 -4.57 9.06
CA GLN A 147 25.12 -4.07 9.36
C GLN A 147 25.23 -2.54 9.23
N HIS A 148 24.43 -1.92 8.35
CA HIS A 148 24.43 -0.47 8.12
C HIS A 148 23.23 0.23 8.76
N ARG A 149 22.63 -0.42 9.77
CA ARG A 149 21.53 0.13 10.54
C ARG A 149 22.07 1.23 11.46
N ALA A 150 21.58 2.46 11.30
CA ALA A 150 21.87 3.55 12.23
C ALA A 150 20.93 3.52 13.45
N GLU A 151 21.28 4.30 14.49
CA GLU A 151 20.42 4.50 15.65
C GLU A 151 19.05 5.07 15.23
N GLY A 152 17.98 4.63 15.88
CA GLY A 152 16.61 4.98 15.51
C GLY A 152 16.03 4.25 14.28
N MET A 153 16.83 3.51 13.49
CA MET A 153 16.30 2.68 12.41
C MET A 153 15.72 1.35 12.94
N VAL A 154 14.58 0.95 12.37
CA VAL A 154 13.84 -0.27 12.72
C VAL A 154 13.77 -1.21 11.53
N ASP A 155 13.59 -2.52 11.77
CA ASP A 155 13.24 -3.45 10.70
C ASP A 155 11.85 -3.07 10.20
N VAL A 156 11.77 -2.49 9.00
CA VAL A 156 10.52 -2.04 8.39
C VAL A 156 9.85 -3.12 7.57
N LYS A 157 10.56 -4.22 7.27
CA LYS A 157 10.07 -5.37 6.51
C LYS A 157 9.36 -6.36 7.44
N HIS A 158 9.99 -6.72 8.55
CA HIS A 158 9.46 -7.62 9.59
C HIS A 158 9.15 -6.80 10.85
N ARG A 159 8.11 -5.98 10.75
CA ARG A 159 7.73 -5.11 11.86
C ARG A 159 7.08 -5.94 12.97
N ARG A 160 7.63 -5.81 14.18
CA ARG A 160 7.14 -6.49 15.38
C ARG A 160 5.89 -5.83 15.95
N CYS A 161 5.21 -6.59 16.80
CA CYS A 161 4.12 -6.11 17.64
C CYS A 161 4.54 -4.88 18.47
N ALA A 162 3.63 -3.89 18.60
CA ALA A 162 3.89 -2.67 19.38
C ALA A 162 3.92 -2.88 20.91
N VAL A 163 3.47 -4.03 21.42
CA VAL A 163 3.57 -4.35 22.86
C VAL A 163 5.05 -4.56 23.22
N LYS A 164 5.54 -3.75 24.16
CA LYS A 164 6.90 -3.86 24.70
C LYS A 164 7.11 -5.30 25.19
N SER A 165 8.25 -5.91 24.86
CA SER A 165 8.62 -7.32 25.08
C SER A 165 8.03 -8.38 24.12
N CYS A 166 7.04 -8.04 23.30
CA CYS A 166 6.51 -8.98 22.30
C CYS A 166 7.46 -9.10 21.09
N ARG A 167 7.89 -10.32 20.76
CA ARG A 167 8.77 -10.59 19.60
C ARG A 167 8.02 -11.09 18.37
N LYS A 168 6.71 -11.32 18.47
CA LYS A 168 5.88 -11.77 17.34
C LYS A 168 5.73 -10.66 16.30
N ASP A 169 5.66 -11.05 15.04
CA ASP A 169 5.36 -10.15 13.94
C ASP A 169 3.94 -9.61 14.04
N ARG A 170 3.76 -8.37 13.59
CA ARG A 170 2.42 -7.78 13.53
C ARG A 170 1.60 -8.41 12.40
N VAL A 171 0.30 -8.49 12.59
CA VAL A 171 -0.65 -8.97 11.59
C VAL A 171 -1.48 -7.81 11.05
N VAL A 172 -1.80 -7.84 9.76
CA VAL A 172 -2.78 -6.93 9.17
C VAL A 172 -4.15 -7.60 9.28
N ILE A 173 -5.09 -6.97 9.99
CA ILE A 173 -6.46 -7.49 10.11
C ILE A 173 -7.15 -7.40 8.74
N PRO A 174 -7.73 -8.50 8.23
CA PRO A 174 -8.59 -8.46 7.04
C PRO A 174 -9.72 -7.45 7.22
N GLY A 175 -9.86 -6.48 6.31
CA GLY A 175 -10.90 -5.45 6.36
C GLY A 175 -10.51 -4.14 7.07
N SER A 176 -9.35 -4.08 7.75
CA SER A 176 -8.87 -2.82 8.34
C SER A 176 -8.55 -1.77 7.27
N ALA A 177 -8.86 -0.50 7.56
CA ALA A 177 -8.44 0.64 6.73
C ALA A 177 -6.91 0.74 6.64
N LYS A 178 -6.21 0.32 7.70
CA LYS A 178 -4.76 0.46 7.84
C LYS A 178 -4.06 -0.70 7.11
N LYS A 179 -3.29 -0.38 6.08
CA LYS A 179 -2.46 -1.34 5.31
C LYS A 179 -1.29 -1.95 6.10
N ARG A 180 -1.07 -1.48 7.33
CA ARG A 180 0.04 -1.88 8.21
C ARG A 180 -0.54 -2.15 9.59
N GLY A 181 -0.47 -3.40 10.04
CA GLY A 181 -0.87 -3.80 11.38
C GLY A 181 -0.07 -3.10 12.46
N LYS A 182 -0.57 -3.10 13.69
CA LYS A 182 0.15 -2.57 14.86
C LYS A 182 0.55 -3.68 15.84
N PHE A 183 -0.23 -4.75 15.92
CA PHE A 183 -0.07 -5.81 16.90
C PHE A 183 0.03 -7.19 16.25
N CYS A 184 0.57 -8.18 16.96
CA CYS A 184 0.58 -9.58 16.53
C CYS A 184 -0.77 -10.24 16.78
N GLU A 185 -0.97 -11.47 16.31
CA GLU A 185 -2.21 -12.23 16.46
C GLU A 185 -2.76 -12.31 17.90
N ILE A 186 -1.90 -12.30 18.92
CA ILE A 186 -2.29 -12.37 20.34
C ILE A 186 -2.70 -10.99 20.89
N HIS A 187 -2.00 -9.94 20.45
CA HIS A 187 -2.20 -8.57 20.95
C HIS A 187 -3.08 -7.74 20.01
N CYS A 188 -3.62 -8.37 18.97
CA CYS A 188 -4.51 -7.76 18.02
C CYS A 188 -5.93 -8.06 18.48
N ASP A 189 -6.59 -7.09 19.10
CA ASP A 189 -8.02 -7.20 19.36
C ASP A 189 -8.76 -7.15 18.02
N VAL A 190 -9.34 -8.28 17.63
CA VAL A 190 -10.10 -8.44 16.39
C VAL A 190 -11.52 -7.86 16.48
N ASN A 191 -11.96 -7.46 17.68
CA ASN A 191 -13.32 -7.01 17.95
C ASN A 191 -13.50 -5.49 18.09
N GLU A 192 -12.42 -4.69 18.12
CA GLU A 192 -12.56 -3.23 18.18
C GLU A 192 -12.55 -2.57 16.78
N LEU A 193 -13.68 -2.67 16.09
CA LEU A 193 -14.07 -1.80 14.97
C LEU A 193 -14.76 -0.53 15.49
N VAL A 194 -14.12 0.22 16.39
CA VAL A 194 -14.59 1.57 16.70
C VAL A 194 -13.40 2.51 16.69
N ASP A 195 -13.37 3.40 15.70
CA ASP A 195 -12.60 4.64 15.76
C ASP A 195 -12.99 5.38 17.05
N LYS A 196 -12.22 5.16 18.13
CA LYS A 196 -12.11 6.13 19.20
C LYS A 196 -10.78 6.82 19.01
N ASP A 197 -10.86 7.97 18.36
CA ASP A 197 -9.95 9.06 18.63
C ASP A 197 -9.90 9.24 20.16
N VAL A 198 -8.83 8.75 20.79
CA VAL A 198 -8.42 9.31 22.08
C VAL A 198 -7.27 10.26 21.77
N SER A 199 -7.71 11.50 21.64
CA SER A 199 -6.99 12.75 21.60
C SER A 199 -5.71 12.70 22.42
N THR A 200 -4.65 13.21 21.79
CA THR A 200 -3.48 13.76 22.45
C THR A 200 -3.86 14.99 23.25
N ASP A 201 -3.50 15.02 24.53
CA ASP A 201 -3.01 16.18 25.28
C ASP A 201 -2.20 15.58 26.43
N GLY A 202 -0.95 15.94 26.72
CA GLY A 202 -0.35 17.24 26.56
C GLY A 202 0.01 17.75 27.95
N THR A 203 1.31 17.78 28.24
CA THR A 203 2.00 18.69 29.18
C THR A 203 2.18 18.33 30.66
N ALA A 204 3.44 18.57 31.06
CA ALA A 204 3.90 19.23 32.28
C ALA A 204 3.89 18.47 33.62
N SER A 205 5.12 18.18 34.07
CA SER A 205 5.68 18.53 35.38
C SER A 205 4.71 18.84 36.51
N ASP A 206 4.76 18.07 37.61
CA ASP A 206 4.98 18.73 38.90
C ASP A 206 5.59 17.82 39.96
N LYS A 207 6.58 18.38 40.67
CA LYS A 207 7.20 17.81 41.86
C LYS A 207 6.21 17.96 43.01
N LYS A 208 5.89 16.88 43.73
CA LYS A 208 5.50 17.00 45.14
C LYS A 208 6.28 16.02 46.01
N ARG A 209 7.38 16.55 46.56
CA ARG A 209 7.84 16.24 47.92
C ARG A 209 6.77 16.76 48.90
N GLY A 210 6.52 16.04 49.99
CA GLY A 210 5.76 16.59 51.13
C GLY A 210 5.20 15.52 52.06
N ARG A 211 5.79 15.41 53.25
CA ARG A 211 5.48 14.49 54.36
C ARG A 211 4.22 14.89 55.13
N ALA A 212 3.54 13.88 55.68
CA ALA A 212 2.96 13.73 57.03
C ALA A 212 2.37 12.30 57.00
N TRP A 213 2.28 11.48 58.04
CA TRP A 213 1.61 11.67 59.32
C TRP A 213 2.47 11.11 60.46
N MET A 214 2.61 11.90 61.53
CA MET A 214 3.05 11.44 62.85
C MET A 214 1.85 10.92 63.64
N THR A 215 2.19 10.06 64.60
CA THR A 215 1.43 9.40 65.66
C THR A 215 0.53 10.29 66.53
N GLY A 216 -0.53 9.68 67.07
CA GLY A 216 -0.85 9.71 68.50
C GLY A 216 -1.95 10.66 68.97
N MET A 217 -3.11 10.10 69.31
CA MET A 217 -3.69 10.07 70.66
C MET A 217 -4.75 8.96 70.71
#